data_AF-A0A6J4UHM1-F1
#
_entry.id   AF-A0A6J4UHM1-F1
#
_cell.length_a   1.000
_cell.length_b   1.000
_cell.length_c   1.000
_cell.angle_alpha   90.00
_cell.angle_beta   90.00
_cell.angle_gamma   90.00
#
_symmetry.space_group_name_H-M   'P 1'
#
loop_
_entity.id
_entity.type
_entity.pdbx_description
1 polymer ?
#
loop_
_entity_poly.entity_id
_entity_poly.type
_entity_poly.pdbx_seq_one_letter_code
_entity_poly.pdbx_strand_id
1 'polypeptide(L)'
;MNRAVHLRLLVPLSFLVAVLAALPAGGGGAQEASPEAVAGPGPHPGERVRLIDRDRNAIGAVSVTELEDPYELYDDLYTPQPGRRFVMAYVVYENIDTESAYVSSEEFAVVDADGFVSVPTHIISAEDDRETFYSTEVEPGAVVGGKLTFDIDADAELAQVLYRAIPVVDFRPDRPAYGDAVSVTADGVVVASITVSAPTDPFSPPQDEGSGSVLVGGRYVAFPVTIRNLGDEPLAVDPDDFSVIDSLGYAYGEYPRNAAESDPTGPILQPNDRLAPGATASGLIRFHLFDGSDPVAVFYTTDDNRRVSLAEPGFPPPPAESEPLVVPDGTVVVTPGCEGVVAWGESLIATFERLETELGEAGELPDDLSTADPATLRQVAAVFRTAAAEQAESNPPEVARAANDAWVRVLSYAADGYEAIADAVESGDRTRIDAVVAEWEETGLVLFEEFESAFTALDTPCPELNEIE
;
A
#
# COMPACT_ATOMS: atom_id res chain seq x y z
N MET A 1 36.00 10.97 22.03
CA MET A 1 34.97 9.94 21.77
C MET A 1 33.81 10.68 21.14
N ASN A 2 33.79 10.72 19.81
CA ASN A 2 32.81 11.45 19.02
C ASN A 2 31.51 10.63 19.00
N ARG A 3 30.53 11.03 19.80
CA ARG A 3 29.12 10.77 19.49
C ARG A 3 28.67 11.98 18.68
N ALA A 4 28.69 11.86 17.35
CA ALA A 4 27.86 12.70 16.52
C ALA A 4 26.42 12.22 16.80
N VAL A 5 25.68 13.01 17.56
CA VAL A 5 24.27 12.79 17.84
C VAL A 5 23.54 13.25 16.59
N HIS A 6 22.97 12.31 15.84
CA HIS A 6 22.03 12.61 14.76
C HIS A 6 20.73 13.08 15.39
N LEU A 7 20.66 14.37 15.72
CA LEU A 7 19.44 15.03 16.19
C LEU A 7 18.60 15.42 14.96
N ARG A 8 18.19 14.42 14.17
CA ARG A 8 16.96 14.58 13.38
C ARG A 8 15.82 14.46 14.38
N LEU A 9 14.82 15.35 14.30
CA LEU A 9 13.52 15.12 14.91
C LEU A 9 13.00 13.77 14.39
N LEU A 10 13.31 12.69 15.09
CA LEU A 10 12.66 11.40 14.97
C LEU A 10 11.44 11.48 15.88
N VAL A 11 10.40 12.16 15.40
CA VAL A 11 9.08 11.52 15.50
C VAL A 11 9.21 10.27 14.62
N PRO A 12 9.04 9.05 15.14
CA PRO A 12 9.38 7.84 14.40
C PRO A 12 8.30 7.57 13.33
N LEU A 13 8.32 8.33 12.22
CA LEU A 13 7.46 8.14 11.05
C LEU A 13 7.92 6.95 10.16
N SER A 14 8.79 6.07 10.67
CA SER A 14 9.55 5.09 9.86
C SER A 14 9.19 3.62 10.11
N PHE A 15 8.03 3.30 10.69
CA PHE A 15 7.71 1.92 11.12
C PHE A 15 6.75 1.11 10.22
N LEU A 16 6.34 1.58 9.04
CA LEU A 16 5.24 0.97 8.26
C LEU A 16 5.62 0.16 6.99
N VAL A 17 6.78 -0.49 6.87
CA VAL A 17 7.11 -1.26 5.63
C VAL A 17 7.72 -2.65 5.86
N ALA A 18 7.35 -3.37 6.92
CA ALA A 18 7.86 -4.74 7.08
C ALA A 18 6.94 -5.69 7.84
N VAL A 19 5.74 -5.97 7.31
CA VAL A 19 4.96 -7.15 7.73
C VAL A 19 4.31 -7.83 6.52
N LEU A 20 5.09 -8.67 5.82
CA LEU A 20 4.55 -9.76 5.02
C LEU A 20 5.33 -11.04 5.34
N ALA A 21 4.92 -11.75 6.40
CA ALA A 21 5.40 -13.11 6.68
C ALA A 21 4.40 -13.93 7.53
N ALA A 22 3.78 -14.91 6.87
CA ALA A 22 3.40 -16.24 7.32
C ALA A 22 2.55 -16.42 8.61
N LEU A 23 1.31 -16.91 8.42
CA LEU A 23 0.50 -17.59 9.44
C LEU A 23 0.41 -19.11 9.17
N PRO A 24 0.36 -19.96 10.22
CA PRO A 24 0.39 -21.42 10.12
C PRO A 24 -0.98 -22.04 9.80
N ALA A 25 -0.95 -23.14 9.05
CA ALA A 25 -2.11 -23.90 8.56
C ALA A 25 -2.64 -24.95 9.56
N GLY A 26 -3.94 -25.23 9.49
CA GLY A 26 -4.56 -26.38 10.16
C GLY A 26 -5.83 -26.87 9.46
N GLY A 27 -5.88 -28.18 9.18
CA GLY A 27 -7.12 -28.97 9.05
C GLY A 27 -7.63 -29.26 7.63
N GLY A 28 -7.42 -30.48 7.13
CA GLY A 28 -7.87 -30.90 5.80
C GLY A 28 -9.35 -31.30 5.69
N GLY A 29 -9.87 -31.14 4.47
CA GLY A 29 -11.19 -31.58 4.01
C GLY A 29 -11.19 -31.90 2.50
N ALA A 30 -12.12 -32.75 2.06
CA ALA A 30 -12.13 -33.36 0.73
C ALA A 30 -12.50 -32.39 -0.41
N GLN A 31 -11.86 -32.58 -1.57
CA GLN A 31 -11.94 -31.75 -2.77
C GLN A 31 -13.25 -31.96 -3.56
N GLU A 32 -14.13 -30.97 -3.57
CA GLU A 32 -15.18 -30.81 -4.60
C GLU A 32 -14.59 -30.15 -5.86
N ALA A 33 -15.11 -30.51 -7.04
CA ALA A 33 -14.57 -30.07 -8.32
C ALA A 33 -14.67 -28.54 -8.49
N SER A 34 -13.56 -27.90 -8.89
CA SER A 34 -13.52 -26.48 -9.26
C SER A 34 -14.45 -26.22 -10.45
N PRO A 35 -15.31 -25.18 -10.42
CA PRO A 35 -16.09 -24.78 -11.59
C PRO A 35 -15.17 -24.36 -12.74
N GLU A 36 -15.52 -24.75 -13.98
CA GLU A 36 -14.82 -24.33 -15.19
C GLU A 36 -14.87 -22.79 -15.33
N ALA A 37 -13.71 -22.14 -15.38
CA ALA A 37 -13.60 -20.71 -15.67
C ALA A 37 -14.09 -20.43 -17.10
N VAL A 38 -15.15 -19.65 -17.25
CA VAL A 38 -15.64 -19.18 -18.55
C VAL A 38 -14.91 -17.90 -18.89
N ALA A 39 -14.19 -17.87 -20.01
CA ALA A 39 -13.60 -16.64 -20.54
C ALA A 39 -14.71 -15.60 -20.77
N GLY A 40 -14.70 -14.52 -19.98
CA GLY A 40 -15.69 -13.45 -20.04
C GLY A 40 -15.05 -12.08 -19.76
N PRO A 41 -15.76 -10.99 -20.07
CA PRO A 41 -15.35 -9.65 -19.63
C PRO A 41 -15.13 -9.68 -18.11
N GLY A 42 -14.12 -8.96 -17.63
CA GLY A 42 -13.83 -8.93 -16.19
C GLY A 42 -14.86 -8.08 -15.44
N PRO A 43 -14.74 -7.98 -14.11
CA PRO A 43 -15.62 -7.16 -13.31
C PRO A 43 -15.71 -5.73 -13.83
N HIS A 44 -16.92 -5.19 -13.88
CA HIS A 44 -17.19 -3.78 -14.16
C HIS A 44 -17.52 -3.02 -12.87
N PRO A 45 -17.44 -1.67 -12.86
CA PRO A 45 -17.91 -0.90 -11.73
C PRO A 45 -19.37 -1.24 -11.35
N GLY A 46 -19.61 -1.41 -10.06
CA GLY A 46 -20.87 -1.86 -9.45
C GLY A 46 -21.00 -3.39 -9.32
N GLU A 47 -20.13 -4.17 -9.99
CA GLU A 47 -20.12 -5.62 -9.83
C GLU A 47 -19.37 -6.03 -8.57
N ARG A 48 -19.80 -7.15 -7.97
CA ARG A 48 -19.27 -7.68 -6.73
C ARG A 48 -18.31 -8.84 -7.02
N VAL A 49 -17.12 -8.79 -6.44
CA VAL A 49 -16.13 -9.87 -6.48
C VAL A 49 -16.07 -10.55 -5.13
N ARG A 50 -16.23 -11.88 -5.10
CA ARG A 50 -16.15 -12.67 -3.86
C ARG A 50 -14.69 -12.98 -3.51
N LEU A 51 -14.38 -12.85 -2.23
CA LEU A 51 -13.11 -13.27 -1.64
C LEU A 51 -13.30 -14.66 -1.04
N ILE A 52 -12.39 -15.57 -1.38
CA ILE A 52 -12.48 -16.98 -1.00
C ILE A 52 -11.23 -17.33 -0.17
N ASP A 53 -11.42 -18.01 0.97
CA ASP A 53 -10.31 -18.49 1.79
C ASP A 53 -9.67 -19.79 1.24
N ARG A 54 -8.71 -20.34 2.00
CA ARG A 54 -8.03 -21.60 1.67
C ARG A 54 -8.94 -22.83 1.71
N ASP A 55 -10.01 -22.77 2.51
CA ASP A 55 -11.00 -23.83 2.66
C ASP A 55 -12.15 -23.71 1.64
N ARG A 56 -12.04 -22.72 0.73
CA ARG A 56 -13.01 -22.38 -0.31
C ARG A 56 -14.33 -21.80 0.23
N ASN A 57 -14.32 -21.24 1.43
CA ASN A 57 -15.44 -20.47 1.96
C ASN A 57 -15.36 -19.03 1.47
N ALA A 58 -16.52 -18.43 1.22
CA ALA A 58 -16.58 -16.99 0.98
C ALA A 58 -16.40 -16.25 2.31
N ILE A 59 -15.33 -15.46 2.41
CA ILE A 59 -14.99 -14.69 3.62
C ILE A 59 -15.34 -13.21 3.49
N GLY A 60 -15.48 -12.73 2.26
CA GLY A 60 -15.86 -11.35 2.02
C GLY A 60 -16.23 -11.10 0.59
N ALA A 61 -16.57 -9.86 0.30
CA ALA A 61 -16.70 -9.40 -1.07
C ALA A 61 -16.35 -7.92 -1.20
N VAL A 62 -15.86 -7.57 -2.39
CA VAL A 62 -15.42 -6.23 -2.73
C VAL A 62 -16.11 -5.77 -4.00
N SER A 63 -16.46 -4.49 -4.07
CA SER A 63 -16.95 -3.83 -5.27
C SER A 63 -16.37 -2.43 -5.38
N VAL A 64 -16.20 -1.94 -6.60
CA VAL A 64 -15.97 -0.52 -6.89
C VAL A 64 -17.28 0.01 -7.43
N THR A 65 -18.05 0.75 -6.63
CA THR A 65 -19.39 1.19 -7.04
C THR A 65 -19.37 2.44 -7.91
N GLU A 66 -18.33 3.24 -7.77
CA GLU A 66 -18.12 4.46 -8.55
C GLU A 66 -16.65 4.61 -8.90
N LEU A 67 -16.38 5.11 -10.10
CA LEU A 67 -15.05 5.38 -10.60
C LEU A 67 -15.08 6.68 -11.41
N GLU A 68 -14.38 7.69 -10.92
CA GLU A 68 -14.25 8.99 -11.57
C GLU A 68 -12.84 9.16 -12.11
N ASP A 69 -12.74 9.43 -13.41
CA ASP A 69 -11.47 9.60 -14.09
C ASP A 69 -11.58 10.65 -15.24
N PRO A 70 -10.99 11.85 -15.12
CA PRO A 70 -10.22 12.35 -13.96
C PRO A 70 -11.12 12.73 -12.78
N TYR A 71 -10.56 12.69 -11.56
CA TYR A 71 -11.15 13.25 -10.35
C TYR A 71 -10.69 14.70 -10.14
N GLU A 72 -11.65 15.63 -10.02
CA GLU A 72 -11.40 17.08 -9.98
C GLU A 72 -11.80 17.76 -8.65
N LEU A 73 -12.41 17.03 -7.71
CA LEU A 73 -12.92 17.60 -6.44
C LEU A 73 -11.89 17.60 -5.31
N TYR A 74 -10.66 18.01 -5.61
CA TYR A 74 -9.57 18.14 -4.63
C TYR A 74 -9.41 19.59 -4.14
N ASP A 75 -8.88 19.77 -2.94
CA ASP A 75 -8.47 21.10 -2.44
C ASP A 75 -7.26 21.64 -3.23
N ASP A 76 -7.18 22.96 -3.41
CA ASP A 76 -6.12 23.63 -4.17
C ASP A 76 -4.70 23.24 -3.69
N LEU A 77 -4.55 22.91 -2.40
CA LEU A 77 -3.30 22.44 -1.80
C LEU A 77 -2.85 21.06 -2.31
N TYR A 78 -3.77 20.26 -2.84
CA TYR A 78 -3.52 18.91 -3.35
C TYR A 78 -3.56 18.84 -4.87
N THR A 79 -3.26 19.91 -5.59
CA THR A 79 -3.24 19.86 -7.07
C THR A 79 -2.27 18.78 -7.57
N PRO A 80 -2.67 17.90 -8.52
CA PRO A 80 -1.76 16.92 -9.12
C PRO A 80 -0.49 17.57 -9.66
N GLN A 81 0.64 16.87 -9.54
CA GLN A 81 1.89 17.36 -10.13
C GLN A 81 1.74 17.53 -11.66
N PRO A 82 2.49 18.44 -12.30
CA PRO A 82 2.43 18.60 -13.75
C PRO A 82 2.67 17.28 -14.49
N GLY A 83 1.72 16.87 -15.34
CA GLY A 83 1.78 15.60 -16.06
C GLY A 83 1.08 14.44 -15.34
N ARG A 84 0.45 14.69 -14.20
CA ARG A 84 -0.31 13.72 -13.41
C ARG A 84 -1.79 14.10 -13.33
N ARG A 85 -2.63 13.16 -12.93
CA ARG A 85 -4.06 13.37 -12.61
C ARG A 85 -4.49 12.43 -11.50
N PHE A 86 -5.56 12.80 -10.81
CA PHE A 86 -6.19 11.88 -9.86
C PHE A 86 -7.27 11.03 -10.53
N VAL A 87 -7.37 9.79 -10.05
CA VAL A 87 -8.51 8.88 -10.26
C VAL A 87 -9.13 8.64 -8.90
N MET A 88 -10.45 8.61 -8.81
CA MET A 88 -11.17 8.27 -7.59
C MET A 88 -11.97 6.99 -7.79
N ALA A 89 -11.85 6.04 -6.86
CA ALA A 89 -12.70 4.86 -6.77
C ALA A 89 -13.44 4.85 -5.44
N TYR A 90 -14.77 4.72 -5.48
CA TYR A 90 -15.55 4.43 -4.27
C TYR A 90 -15.66 2.92 -4.09
N VAL A 91 -14.99 2.41 -3.07
CA VAL A 91 -14.90 0.98 -2.79
C VAL A 91 -15.87 0.58 -1.70
N VAL A 92 -16.38 -0.64 -1.78
CA VAL A 92 -17.27 -1.23 -0.78
C VAL A 92 -16.78 -2.63 -0.46
N TYR A 93 -16.64 -2.93 0.83
CA TYR A 93 -16.27 -4.23 1.36
C TYR A 93 -17.40 -4.77 2.25
N GLU A 94 -17.81 -6.02 2.03
CA GLU A 94 -18.70 -6.77 2.92
C GLU A 94 -17.94 -7.91 3.57
N ASN A 95 -17.94 -7.98 4.90
CA ASN A 95 -17.43 -9.14 5.62
C ASN A 95 -18.52 -10.23 5.67
N ILE A 96 -18.29 -11.34 4.98
CA ILE A 96 -19.21 -12.49 4.94
C ILE A 96 -18.78 -13.56 5.95
N ASP A 97 -17.56 -13.46 6.47
CA ASP A 97 -17.01 -14.40 7.43
C ASP A 97 -17.72 -14.31 8.80
N THR A 98 -17.36 -15.24 9.67
CA THR A 98 -17.79 -15.32 11.06
C THR A 98 -16.84 -14.63 12.03
N GLU A 99 -15.67 -14.21 11.55
CA GLU A 99 -14.66 -13.44 12.30
C GLU A 99 -14.57 -12.02 11.73
N SER A 100 -14.06 -11.07 12.52
CA SER A 100 -13.81 -9.72 12.02
C SER A 100 -12.70 -9.73 10.96
N ALA A 101 -12.80 -8.82 9.99
CA ALA A 101 -11.83 -8.67 8.92
C ALA A 101 -11.19 -7.29 8.98
N TYR A 102 -9.86 -7.23 9.02
CA TYR A 102 -9.15 -5.96 8.84
C TYR A 102 -8.99 -5.67 7.36
N VAL A 103 -9.48 -4.52 6.91
CA VAL A 103 -9.41 -4.08 5.51
C VAL A 103 -8.69 -2.74 5.47
N SER A 104 -7.69 -2.62 4.58
CA SER A 104 -6.88 -1.41 4.44
C SER A 104 -6.93 -0.89 3.00
N SER A 105 -6.84 0.42 2.84
CA SER A 105 -6.67 1.13 1.57
C SER A 105 -5.43 0.66 0.83
N GLU A 106 -4.36 0.30 1.56
CA GLU A 106 -3.12 -0.24 0.99
C GLU A 106 -3.31 -1.59 0.29
N GLU A 107 -4.42 -2.28 0.56
CA GLU A 107 -4.78 -3.48 -0.19
C GLU A 107 -5.31 -3.15 -1.58
N PHE A 108 -5.65 -1.91 -1.89
CA PHE A 108 -6.14 -1.52 -3.21
C PHE A 108 -5.02 -0.97 -4.09
N ALA A 109 -5.20 -1.09 -5.40
CA ALA A 109 -4.31 -0.46 -6.38
C ALA A 109 -5.07 -0.20 -7.68
N VAL A 110 -4.58 0.74 -8.48
CA VAL A 110 -4.96 0.86 -9.89
C VAL A 110 -3.80 0.42 -10.76
N VAL A 111 -4.15 -0.17 -11.92
CA VAL A 111 -3.18 -0.54 -12.95
C VAL A 111 -3.58 0.17 -14.23
N ASP A 112 -2.65 0.87 -14.88
CA ASP A 112 -2.88 1.46 -16.19
C ASP A 112 -2.62 0.47 -17.35
N ALA A 113 -2.89 0.90 -18.58
CA ALA A 113 -2.74 0.08 -19.78
C ALA A 113 -1.28 -0.29 -20.10
N ASP A 114 -0.31 0.46 -19.57
CA ASP A 114 1.12 0.16 -19.68
C ASP A 114 1.63 -0.74 -18.53
N GLY A 115 0.76 -1.02 -17.55
CA GLY A 115 0.99 -1.91 -16.43
C GLY A 115 1.54 -1.23 -15.18
N PHE A 116 1.65 0.10 -15.12
CA PHE A 116 2.10 0.78 -13.91
C PHE A 116 1.06 0.60 -12.80
N VAL A 117 1.57 0.28 -11.60
CA VAL A 117 0.74 0.10 -10.41
C VAL A 117 0.83 1.34 -9.54
N SER A 118 -0.31 1.99 -9.30
CA SER A 118 -0.42 3.07 -8.31
C SER A 118 -1.26 2.60 -7.13
N VAL A 119 -0.75 2.82 -5.92
CA VAL A 119 -1.49 2.63 -4.65
C VAL A 119 -2.28 3.91 -4.32
N PRO A 120 -3.25 3.86 -3.40
CA PRO A 120 -3.96 5.05 -2.98
C PRO A 120 -3.02 6.12 -2.44
N THR A 121 -3.38 7.37 -2.69
CA THR A 121 -2.78 8.56 -2.11
C THR A 121 -3.85 9.30 -1.31
N HIS A 122 -3.42 9.97 -0.24
CA HIS A 122 -4.32 10.76 0.58
C HIS A 122 -4.41 12.18 0.02
N ILE A 123 -5.63 12.62 -0.27
CA ILE A 123 -5.92 14.00 -0.66
C ILE A 123 -7.13 14.51 0.12
N ILE A 124 -7.09 15.77 0.50
CA ILE A 124 -8.27 16.44 1.05
C ILE A 124 -9.14 16.91 -0.11
N SER A 125 -10.44 16.61 -0.01
CA SER A 125 -11.42 17.03 -1.00
C SER A 125 -12.11 18.32 -0.56
N ALA A 126 -12.24 19.31 -1.45
CA ALA A 126 -12.84 20.60 -1.10
C ALA A 126 -14.38 20.53 -1.02
N GLU A 127 -15.02 19.72 -1.86
CA GLU A 127 -16.48 19.69 -2.04
C GLU A 127 -17.07 18.27 -2.08
N ASP A 128 -16.27 17.24 -1.87
CA ASP A 128 -16.73 15.85 -1.85
C ASP A 128 -16.94 15.38 -0.42
N ASP A 129 -18.20 15.11 -0.07
CA ASP A 129 -18.64 14.67 1.26
C ASP A 129 -18.48 13.15 1.48
N ARG A 130 -18.03 12.41 0.47
CA ARG A 130 -17.68 10.99 0.62
C ARG A 130 -16.43 10.84 1.48
N GLU A 131 -16.59 10.04 2.52
CA GLU A 131 -15.54 9.66 3.46
C GLU A 131 -14.38 8.94 2.76
N THR A 132 -13.15 9.32 3.10
CA THR A 132 -11.93 8.65 2.62
C THR A 132 -11.78 7.30 3.31
N PHE A 133 -11.47 6.26 2.55
CA PHE A 133 -11.25 4.92 3.10
C PHE A 133 -9.77 4.77 3.51
N TYR A 134 -9.49 4.61 4.80
CA TYR A 134 -8.15 4.38 5.34
C TYR A 134 -7.94 2.92 5.68
N SER A 135 -8.32 2.52 6.88
CA SER A 135 -8.36 1.13 7.32
C SER A 135 -9.47 0.96 8.35
N THR A 136 -10.04 -0.23 8.44
CA THR A 136 -11.11 -0.49 9.41
C THR A 136 -11.23 -1.98 9.71
N GLU A 137 -11.60 -2.29 10.95
CA GLU A 137 -12.03 -3.63 11.35
C GLU A 137 -13.52 -3.79 11.03
N VAL A 138 -13.83 -4.70 10.11
CA VAL A 138 -15.18 -4.97 9.63
C VAL A 138 -15.75 -6.17 10.38
N GLU A 139 -16.76 -5.94 11.21
CA GLU A 139 -17.46 -7.00 11.94
C GLU A 139 -18.17 -8.00 11.00
N PRO A 140 -18.40 -9.25 11.43
CA PRO A 140 -19.17 -10.24 10.67
C PRO A 140 -20.53 -9.72 10.19
N GLY A 141 -20.75 -9.78 8.88
CA GLY A 141 -21.98 -9.29 8.22
C GLY A 141 -22.06 -7.77 8.04
N ALA A 142 -21.06 -7.01 8.48
CA ALA A 142 -20.99 -5.58 8.24
C ALA A 142 -20.52 -5.26 6.81
N VAL A 143 -20.89 -4.06 6.35
CA VAL A 143 -20.48 -3.48 5.07
C VAL A 143 -19.86 -2.14 5.37
N VAL A 144 -18.65 -1.90 4.87
CA VAL A 144 -17.96 -0.63 4.93
C VAL A 144 -17.67 -0.16 3.52
N GLY A 145 -17.48 1.13 3.32
CA GLY A 145 -17.07 1.67 2.05
C GLY A 145 -16.55 3.08 2.20
N GLY A 146 -15.85 3.55 1.18
CA GLY A 146 -15.27 4.88 1.17
C GLY A 146 -14.50 5.14 -0.10
N LYS A 147 -14.01 6.36 -0.18
CA LYS A 147 -13.29 6.92 -1.32
C LYS A 147 -11.81 6.57 -1.24
N LEU A 148 -11.26 6.09 -2.34
CA LEU A 148 -9.83 5.98 -2.57
C LEU A 148 -9.44 6.89 -3.74
N THR A 149 -8.35 7.63 -3.59
CA THR A 149 -7.79 8.45 -4.67
C THR A 149 -6.45 7.87 -5.09
N PHE A 150 -6.16 7.86 -6.38
CA PHE A 150 -4.90 7.40 -6.95
C PHE A 150 -4.29 8.52 -7.79
N ASP A 151 -2.98 8.73 -7.67
CA ASP A 151 -2.22 9.60 -8.55
C ASP A 151 -1.65 8.75 -9.69
N ILE A 152 -1.99 9.07 -10.95
CA ILE A 152 -1.50 8.40 -12.15
C ILE A 152 -1.04 9.41 -13.21
N ASP A 153 -0.35 8.94 -14.25
CA ASP A 153 0.04 9.80 -15.37
C ASP A 153 -1.19 10.36 -16.11
N ALA A 154 -1.09 11.62 -16.53
CA ALA A 154 -2.23 12.37 -17.08
C ALA A 154 -2.79 11.77 -18.38
N ASP A 155 -1.96 11.06 -19.13
CA ASP A 155 -2.31 10.39 -20.39
C ASP A 155 -2.44 8.86 -20.26
N ALA A 156 -2.20 8.30 -19.07
CA ALA A 156 -2.37 6.87 -18.83
C ALA A 156 -3.86 6.47 -18.91
N GLU A 157 -4.13 5.42 -19.69
CA GLU A 157 -5.46 4.79 -19.76
C GLU A 157 -5.60 3.79 -18.61
N LEU A 158 -6.65 3.92 -17.79
CA LEU A 158 -6.88 3.01 -16.67
C LEU A 158 -7.28 1.62 -17.18
N ALA A 159 -6.57 0.58 -16.74
CA ALA A 159 -6.83 -0.80 -17.14
C ALA A 159 -7.57 -1.60 -16.07
N GLN A 160 -7.20 -1.46 -14.79
CA GLN A 160 -7.79 -2.24 -13.71
C GLN A 160 -7.86 -1.47 -12.39
N VAL A 161 -8.79 -1.87 -11.53
CA VAL A 161 -8.76 -1.61 -10.08
C VAL A 161 -8.62 -2.95 -9.39
N LEU A 162 -7.66 -3.07 -8.47
CA LEU A 162 -7.32 -4.28 -7.75
C LEU A 162 -7.71 -4.16 -6.27
N TYR A 163 -8.13 -5.27 -5.68
CA TYR A 163 -8.07 -5.54 -4.25
C TYR A 163 -7.11 -6.72 -4.03
N ARG A 164 -6.04 -6.45 -3.32
CA ARG A 164 -4.78 -7.19 -3.28
C ARG A 164 -4.27 -7.42 -4.69
N ALA A 165 -4.37 -8.66 -5.18
CA ALA A 165 -3.97 -9.02 -6.52
C ALA A 165 -5.16 -9.31 -7.45
N ILE A 166 -6.39 -9.25 -6.93
CA ILE A 166 -7.65 -9.61 -7.60
C ILE A 166 -8.28 -8.34 -8.20
N PRO A 167 -8.58 -8.28 -9.50
CA PRO A 167 -9.25 -7.13 -10.08
C PRO A 167 -10.71 -7.14 -9.64
N VAL A 168 -11.09 -6.00 -9.08
CA VAL A 168 -12.45 -5.64 -8.73
C VAL A 168 -13.09 -4.79 -9.83
N VAL A 169 -12.27 -4.26 -10.73
CA VAL A 169 -12.65 -3.72 -12.04
C VAL A 169 -11.57 -4.11 -13.08
N ASP A 170 -11.96 -4.52 -14.28
CA ASP A 170 -11.04 -4.83 -15.38
C ASP A 170 -11.59 -4.33 -16.72
N PHE A 171 -10.98 -3.27 -17.25
CA PHE A 171 -11.32 -2.64 -18.54
C PHE A 171 -10.60 -3.27 -19.74
N ARG A 172 -9.65 -4.18 -19.50
CA ARG A 172 -8.83 -4.74 -20.58
C ARG A 172 -9.69 -5.61 -21.51
N PRO A 173 -9.69 -5.34 -22.82
CA PRO A 173 -10.50 -6.10 -23.77
C PRO A 173 -9.91 -7.48 -24.08
N ASP A 174 -8.58 -7.60 -23.98
CA ASP A 174 -7.83 -8.79 -24.33
C ASP A 174 -7.00 -9.25 -23.12
N ARG A 175 -6.92 -10.58 -22.95
CA ARG A 175 -6.10 -11.23 -21.92
C ARG A 175 -5.20 -12.26 -22.59
N PRO A 176 -3.88 -12.22 -22.34
CA PRO A 176 -2.97 -13.21 -22.90
C PRO A 176 -3.35 -14.63 -22.45
N ALA A 177 -3.48 -15.56 -23.40
CA ALA A 177 -3.60 -16.97 -23.10
C ALA A 177 -2.21 -17.60 -22.94
N TYR A 178 -2.16 -18.82 -22.39
CA TYR A 178 -0.93 -19.60 -22.45
C TYR A 178 -0.46 -19.80 -23.90
N GLY A 179 0.82 -19.54 -24.13
CA GLY A 179 1.46 -19.63 -25.45
C GLY A 179 1.48 -18.32 -26.23
N ASP A 180 0.74 -17.29 -25.78
CA ASP A 180 0.83 -15.97 -26.39
C ASP A 180 2.17 -15.30 -26.08
N ALA A 181 2.66 -14.52 -27.03
CA ALA A 181 3.87 -13.72 -26.87
C ALA A 181 3.48 -12.30 -26.47
N VAL A 182 3.82 -11.92 -25.25
CA VAL A 182 3.53 -10.60 -24.68
C VAL A 182 4.76 -9.73 -24.79
N SER A 183 4.57 -8.49 -25.24
CA SER A 183 5.64 -7.49 -25.31
C SER A 183 5.84 -6.82 -23.96
N VAL A 184 7.09 -6.72 -23.51
CA VAL A 184 7.49 -5.89 -22.36
C VAL A 184 8.11 -4.63 -22.91
N THR A 185 7.60 -3.48 -22.49
CA THR A 185 8.17 -2.17 -22.84
C THR A 185 9.09 -1.67 -21.73
N ALA A 186 9.94 -0.69 -22.00
CA ALA A 186 10.61 0.18 -21.02
C ALA A 186 10.82 1.54 -21.68
N ASP A 187 10.45 2.62 -21.00
CA ASP A 187 10.46 3.98 -21.55
C ASP A 187 9.74 4.09 -22.92
N GLY A 188 8.62 3.39 -23.07
CA GLY A 188 7.83 3.35 -24.31
C GLY A 188 8.45 2.53 -25.46
N VAL A 189 9.59 1.85 -25.24
CA VAL A 189 10.26 1.00 -26.23
C VAL A 189 10.06 -0.47 -25.88
N VAL A 190 9.70 -1.31 -26.85
CA VAL A 190 9.61 -2.77 -26.62
C VAL A 190 11.02 -3.35 -26.40
N VAL A 191 11.29 -3.83 -25.19
CA VAL A 191 12.60 -4.39 -24.79
C VAL A 191 12.62 -5.91 -24.77
N ALA A 192 11.48 -6.57 -24.56
CA ALA A 192 11.40 -8.02 -24.54
C ALA A 192 10.09 -8.56 -25.12
N SER A 193 10.11 -9.83 -25.49
CA SER A 193 8.90 -10.62 -25.71
C SER A 193 8.96 -11.87 -24.85
N ILE A 194 7.93 -12.07 -24.03
CA ILE A 194 7.82 -13.18 -23.08
C ILE A 194 6.63 -14.06 -23.47
N THR A 195 6.86 -15.37 -23.50
CA THR A 195 5.81 -16.38 -23.71
C THR A 195 5.80 -17.32 -22.53
N VAL A 196 4.61 -17.52 -21.93
CA VAL A 196 4.38 -18.50 -20.86
C VAL A 196 3.51 -19.63 -21.40
N SER A 197 4.02 -20.87 -21.35
CA SER A 197 3.24 -22.05 -21.73
C SER A 197 2.40 -22.56 -20.56
N ALA A 198 1.43 -23.42 -20.86
CA ALA A 198 0.59 -24.06 -19.84
C ALA A 198 1.45 -24.79 -18.79
N PRO A 199 1.08 -24.72 -17.49
CA PRO A 199 1.88 -25.27 -16.42
C PRO A 199 1.89 -26.80 -16.43
N THR A 200 2.93 -27.36 -15.82
CA THR A 200 2.90 -28.72 -15.27
C THR A 200 2.41 -28.64 -13.82
N ASP A 201 1.25 -29.22 -13.54
CA ASP A 201 0.61 -29.21 -12.22
C ASP A 201 -0.04 -30.58 -11.91
N PRO A 202 0.38 -31.29 -10.84
CA PRO A 202 1.49 -30.95 -9.96
C PRO A 202 2.84 -31.17 -10.65
N PHE A 203 3.77 -30.28 -10.39
CA PHE A 203 5.18 -30.44 -10.73
C PHE A 203 5.92 -31.19 -9.60
N SER A 204 6.77 -32.14 -9.96
CA SER A 204 7.60 -32.89 -9.00
C SER A 204 9.07 -32.56 -9.24
N PRO A 205 9.68 -31.65 -8.45
CA PRO A 205 11.10 -31.34 -8.61
C PRO A 205 11.96 -32.58 -8.33
N PRO A 206 13.16 -32.67 -8.93
CA PRO A 206 14.14 -33.70 -8.57
C PRO A 206 14.36 -33.73 -7.05
N GLN A 207 14.36 -34.93 -6.47
CA GLN A 207 14.49 -35.14 -5.01
C GLN A 207 15.92 -34.93 -4.48
N ASP A 208 16.75 -34.09 -5.12
CA ASP A 208 18.10 -33.87 -4.65
C ASP A 208 18.06 -33.14 -3.29
N GLU A 209 18.89 -33.64 -2.37
CA GLU A 209 18.77 -33.66 -0.89
C GLU A 209 18.77 -32.29 -0.14
N GLY A 210 18.16 -31.25 -0.70
CA GLY A 210 18.09 -29.93 -0.07
C GLY A 210 16.88 -29.09 -0.46
N SER A 211 15.97 -29.58 -1.31
CA SER A 211 14.68 -28.91 -1.49
C SER A 211 13.91 -29.01 -0.18
N GLY A 212 13.62 -27.85 0.42
CA GLY A 212 12.85 -27.78 1.67
C GLY A 212 11.60 -28.64 1.56
N SER A 213 11.19 -29.26 2.68
CA SER A 213 9.93 -30.00 2.72
C SER A 213 8.82 -29.11 2.16
N VAL A 214 8.10 -29.60 1.15
CA VAL A 214 6.83 -29.01 0.69
C VAL A 214 6.04 -28.64 1.94
N LEU A 215 5.57 -27.39 2.01
CA LEU A 215 4.72 -26.98 3.15
C LEU A 215 3.54 -27.94 3.17
N VAL A 216 3.15 -28.36 4.36
CA VAL A 216 2.02 -29.28 4.51
C VAL A 216 0.79 -28.63 3.86
N GLY A 217 0.19 -29.32 2.88
CA GLY A 217 -0.96 -28.82 2.12
C GLY A 217 -0.61 -27.92 0.93
N GLY A 218 0.62 -28.00 0.40
CA GLY A 218 1.01 -27.33 -0.83
C GLY A 218 1.53 -28.28 -1.90
N ARG A 219 1.66 -27.77 -3.13
CA ARG A 219 2.23 -28.46 -4.29
C ARG A 219 3.02 -27.49 -5.16
N TYR A 220 4.02 -28.02 -5.85
CA TYR A 220 4.76 -27.23 -6.84
C TYR A 220 4.00 -27.16 -8.15
N VAL A 221 4.09 -26.01 -8.81
CA VAL A 221 3.63 -25.78 -10.18
C VAL A 221 4.77 -25.17 -10.96
N ALA A 222 5.02 -25.64 -12.19
CA ALA A 222 6.09 -25.13 -13.03
C ALA A 222 5.57 -24.65 -14.38
N PHE A 223 6.00 -23.47 -14.81
CA PHE A 223 5.65 -22.87 -16.09
C PHE A 223 6.87 -22.83 -17.02
N PRO A 224 6.78 -23.40 -18.23
CA PRO A 224 7.78 -23.17 -19.26
C PRO A 224 7.66 -21.74 -19.78
N VAL A 225 8.76 -20.99 -19.70
CA VAL A 225 8.85 -19.61 -20.18
C VAL A 225 9.91 -19.47 -21.25
N THR A 226 9.66 -18.59 -22.21
CA THR A 226 10.62 -18.17 -23.22
C THR A 226 10.65 -16.65 -23.26
N ILE A 227 11.85 -16.08 -23.17
CA ILE A 227 12.10 -14.65 -23.11
C ILE A 227 13.06 -14.31 -24.25
N ARG A 228 12.66 -13.39 -25.12
CA ARG A 228 13.51 -12.88 -26.19
C ARG A 228 13.81 -11.41 -25.93
N ASN A 229 15.09 -11.06 -25.90
CA ASN A 229 15.50 -9.67 -25.86
C ASN A 229 15.29 -9.03 -27.24
N LEU A 230 14.43 -8.03 -27.31
CA LEU A 230 14.11 -7.26 -28.51
C LEU A 230 14.76 -5.87 -28.51
N GLY A 231 15.30 -5.43 -27.37
CA GLY A 231 16.03 -4.18 -27.25
C GLY A 231 17.46 -4.26 -27.79
N ASP A 232 18.12 -3.11 -27.77
CA ASP A 232 19.51 -2.93 -28.22
C ASP A 232 20.54 -3.09 -27.08
N GLU A 233 20.08 -3.21 -25.84
CA GLU A 233 20.91 -3.41 -24.64
C GLU A 233 20.71 -4.81 -24.04
N PRO A 234 21.70 -5.36 -23.31
CA PRO A 234 21.51 -6.63 -22.62
C PRO A 234 20.38 -6.56 -21.57
N LEU A 235 19.44 -7.51 -21.64
CA LEU A 235 18.30 -7.60 -20.73
C LEU A 235 18.66 -8.45 -19.52
N ALA A 236 18.47 -7.92 -18.31
CA ALA A 236 18.52 -8.73 -17.10
C ALA A 236 17.23 -9.55 -17.01
N VAL A 237 17.36 -10.82 -16.68
CA VAL A 237 16.21 -11.72 -16.46
C VAL A 237 16.40 -12.33 -15.08
N ASP A 238 15.46 -12.07 -14.18
CA ASP A 238 15.38 -12.76 -12.91
C ASP A 238 14.03 -13.50 -12.80
N PRO A 239 14.03 -14.81 -12.51
CA PRO A 239 12.82 -15.53 -12.15
C PRO A 239 12.05 -14.93 -10.96
N ASP A 240 12.74 -14.21 -10.07
CA ASP A 240 12.12 -13.54 -8.93
C ASP A 240 11.15 -12.42 -9.36
N ASP A 241 11.28 -11.92 -10.60
CA ASP A 241 10.37 -10.95 -11.22
C ASP A 241 9.00 -11.56 -11.59
N PHE A 242 8.90 -12.90 -11.60
CA PHE A 242 7.66 -13.59 -11.95
C PHE A 242 6.81 -13.86 -10.72
N SER A 243 5.50 -13.68 -10.88
CA SER A 243 4.52 -14.07 -9.87
C SER A 243 3.36 -14.85 -10.50
N VAL A 244 2.72 -15.69 -9.70
CA VAL A 244 1.47 -16.38 -10.06
C VAL A 244 0.37 -15.99 -9.09
N ILE A 245 -0.85 -15.82 -9.60
CA ILE A 245 -2.06 -15.72 -8.80
C ILE A 245 -2.83 -17.01 -8.94
N ASP A 246 -3.30 -17.55 -7.81
CA ASP A 246 -4.16 -18.73 -7.80
C ASP A 246 -5.66 -18.38 -7.81
N SER A 247 -6.49 -19.39 -7.94
CA SER A 247 -7.96 -19.28 -8.01
C SER A 247 -8.60 -18.75 -6.73
N LEU A 248 -7.82 -18.59 -5.65
CA LEU A 248 -8.25 -17.99 -4.38
C LEU A 248 -7.78 -16.53 -4.27
N GLY A 249 -7.03 -16.03 -5.25
CA GLY A 249 -6.53 -14.66 -5.30
C GLY A 249 -5.25 -14.42 -4.52
N TYR A 250 -4.56 -15.47 -4.05
CA TYR A 250 -3.25 -15.32 -3.44
C TYR A 250 -2.17 -15.16 -4.51
N ALA A 251 -1.28 -14.19 -4.32
CA ALA A 251 -0.09 -14.01 -5.14
C ALA A 251 1.11 -14.74 -4.53
N TYR A 252 1.88 -15.43 -5.38
CA TYR A 252 3.09 -16.16 -4.99
C TYR A 252 4.25 -15.71 -5.86
N GLY A 253 5.37 -15.38 -5.23
CA GLY A 253 6.65 -15.19 -5.91
C GLY A 253 7.32 -16.53 -6.25
N GLU A 254 8.35 -16.49 -7.08
CA GLU A 254 9.15 -17.67 -7.43
C GLU A 254 9.73 -18.35 -6.19
N TYR A 255 9.72 -19.69 -6.18
CA TYR A 255 10.24 -20.45 -5.06
C TYR A 255 11.78 -20.50 -5.10
N PRO A 256 12.48 -20.05 -4.03
CA PRO A 256 13.92 -19.82 -4.05
C PRO A 256 14.73 -21.06 -4.47
N ARG A 257 15.77 -20.79 -5.26
CA ARG A 257 16.57 -21.79 -5.95
C ARG A 257 17.76 -22.27 -5.11
N ASN A 258 18.05 -23.56 -5.18
CA ASN A 258 19.38 -24.08 -4.87
C ASN A 258 20.23 -24.06 -6.15
N ALA A 259 21.42 -23.46 -6.11
CA ALA A 259 22.30 -23.22 -7.27
C ALA A 259 22.79 -24.47 -8.04
N ALA A 260 22.35 -25.68 -7.66
CA ALA A 260 22.80 -26.96 -8.20
C ALA A 260 21.69 -27.75 -8.93
N GLU A 261 20.48 -27.22 -9.05
CA GLU A 261 19.37 -27.96 -9.66
C GLU A 261 19.48 -27.96 -11.20
N SER A 262 20.10 -29.01 -11.75
CA SER A 262 19.91 -29.38 -13.15
C SER A 262 18.67 -30.26 -13.27
N ASP A 263 17.60 -29.73 -13.85
CA ASP A 263 16.31 -30.43 -13.97
C ASP A 263 16.26 -31.29 -15.26
N PRO A 264 15.84 -32.58 -15.18
CA PRO A 264 15.72 -33.48 -16.32
C PRO A 264 14.58 -33.13 -17.31
N THR A 265 13.66 -32.22 -16.97
CA THR A 265 12.52 -31.80 -17.80
C THR A 265 12.78 -30.51 -18.59
N GLY A 266 13.90 -29.82 -18.31
CA GLY A 266 14.36 -28.60 -18.98
C GLY A 266 15.21 -27.77 -18.00
N PRO A 267 16.11 -26.88 -18.47
CA PRO A 267 16.86 -26.03 -17.54
C PRO A 267 15.89 -25.08 -16.80
N ILE A 268 15.99 -25.00 -15.47
CA ILE A 268 15.35 -23.93 -14.69
C ILE A 268 15.88 -22.61 -15.21
N LEU A 269 15.01 -21.59 -15.34
CA LEU A 269 15.44 -20.26 -15.76
C LEU A 269 16.47 -19.75 -14.74
N GLN A 270 17.69 -19.46 -15.20
CA GLN A 270 18.77 -19.03 -14.32
C GLN A 270 18.71 -17.52 -14.11
N PRO A 271 19.07 -17.01 -12.93
CA PRO A 271 19.13 -15.58 -12.70
C PRO A 271 20.34 -14.99 -13.42
N ASN A 272 20.21 -13.77 -13.90
CA ASN A 272 21.35 -12.88 -14.19
C ASN A 272 22.31 -13.28 -15.34
N ASP A 273 21.86 -14.10 -16.29
CA ASP A 273 22.50 -14.12 -17.62
C ASP A 273 21.95 -12.94 -18.43
N ARG A 274 22.70 -11.83 -18.47
CA ARG A 274 22.39 -10.67 -19.32
C ARG A 274 22.15 -11.14 -20.74
N LEU A 275 20.90 -11.18 -21.14
CA LEU A 275 20.47 -11.72 -22.42
C LEU A 275 20.88 -10.72 -23.49
N ALA A 276 21.83 -11.08 -24.34
CA ALA A 276 22.29 -10.18 -25.40
C ALA A 276 21.15 -9.76 -26.35
N PRO A 277 21.23 -8.59 -27.00
CA PRO A 277 20.26 -8.17 -28.02
C PRO A 277 19.95 -9.26 -29.05
N GLY A 278 18.67 -9.55 -29.25
CA GLY A 278 18.18 -10.58 -30.16
C GLY A 278 18.32 -12.03 -29.65
N ALA A 279 18.98 -12.26 -28.51
CA ALA A 279 19.10 -13.58 -27.92
C ALA A 279 17.77 -14.04 -27.26
N THR A 280 17.68 -15.33 -26.99
CA THR A 280 16.51 -15.95 -26.37
C THR A 280 16.97 -16.85 -25.22
N ALA A 281 16.29 -16.73 -24.08
CA ALA A 281 16.39 -17.63 -22.95
C ALA A 281 15.09 -18.42 -22.83
N SER A 282 15.18 -19.68 -22.43
CA SER A 282 14.02 -20.51 -22.10
C SER A 282 14.32 -21.32 -20.85
N GLY A 283 13.32 -21.51 -20.00
CA GLY A 283 13.44 -22.33 -18.81
C GLY A 283 12.13 -22.52 -18.07
N LEU A 284 12.20 -23.14 -16.90
CA LEU A 284 11.06 -23.26 -15.99
C LEU A 284 11.13 -22.18 -14.90
N ILE A 285 9.99 -21.56 -14.60
CA ILE A 285 9.74 -20.83 -13.34
C ILE A 285 8.82 -21.67 -12.46
N ARG A 286 9.01 -21.64 -11.14
CA ARG A 286 8.32 -22.55 -10.22
C ARG A 286 7.69 -21.79 -9.07
N PHE A 287 6.51 -22.24 -8.70
CA PHE A 287 5.75 -21.68 -7.60
C PHE A 287 5.29 -22.79 -6.68
N HIS A 288 5.02 -22.42 -5.44
CA HIS A 288 4.51 -23.33 -4.43
C HIS A 288 3.12 -22.85 -4.00
N LEU A 289 2.09 -23.51 -4.54
CA LEU A 289 0.69 -23.16 -4.35
C LEU A 289 0.07 -24.06 -3.29
N PHE A 290 -1.04 -23.63 -2.69
CA PHE A 290 -1.84 -24.51 -1.84
C PHE A 290 -2.47 -25.66 -2.65
N ASP A 291 -2.66 -26.81 -2.00
CA ASP A 291 -3.43 -27.91 -2.57
C ASP A 291 -4.88 -27.47 -2.81
N GLY A 292 -5.39 -27.77 -4.00
CA GLY A 292 -6.74 -27.41 -4.39
C GLY A 292 -6.94 -25.97 -4.90
N SER A 293 -5.94 -25.09 -4.95
CA SER A 293 -6.03 -23.87 -5.76
C SER A 293 -5.44 -24.09 -7.15
N ASP A 294 -5.99 -23.45 -8.18
CA ASP A 294 -5.52 -23.55 -9.57
C ASP A 294 -4.80 -22.24 -9.96
N PRO A 295 -3.68 -22.26 -10.69
CA PRO A 295 -3.07 -21.02 -11.17
C PRO A 295 -3.96 -20.36 -12.23
N VAL A 296 -4.35 -19.10 -11.99
CA VAL A 296 -5.27 -18.37 -12.88
C VAL A 296 -4.59 -17.25 -13.65
N ALA A 297 -3.47 -16.74 -13.17
CA ALA A 297 -2.71 -15.70 -13.87
C ALA A 297 -1.21 -15.75 -13.56
N VAL A 298 -0.38 -15.40 -14.55
CA VAL A 298 1.08 -15.26 -14.42
C VAL A 298 1.48 -13.85 -14.83
N PHE A 299 2.29 -13.19 -14.00
CA PHE A 299 2.77 -11.83 -14.23
C PHE A 299 4.29 -11.78 -14.26
N TYR A 300 4.81 -10.72 -14.87
CA TYR A 300 6.20 -10.30 -14.81
C TYR A 300 6.28 -8.86 -14.34
N THR A 301 7.11 -8.61 -13.34
CA THR A 301 7.32 -7.27 -12.77
C THR A 301 8.62 -6.70 -13.30
N THR A 302 8.60 -5.49 -13.83
CA THR A 302 9.80 -4.79 -14.28
C THR A 302 10.43 -3.98 -13.15
N ASP A 303 11.69 -3.57 -13.32
CA ASP A 303 12.43 -2.73 -12.36
C ASP A 303 11.74 -1.38 -12.04
N ASP A 304 10.88 -0.90 -12.93
CA ASP A 304 10.09 0.34 -12.78
C ASP A 304 8.65 0.07 -12.27
N ASN A 305 8.44 -1.05 -11.58
CA ASN A 305 7.18 -1.45 -10.95
C ASN A 305 5.99 -1.63 -11.90
N ARG A 306 6.23 -1.92 -13.19
CA ARG A 306 5.14 -2.32 -14.09
C ARG A 306 4.85 -3.80 -13.94
N ARG A 307 3.57 -4.14 -13.85
CA ARG A 307 3.05 -5.49 -13.82
C ARG A 307 2.54 -5.88 -15.20
N VAL A 308 3.33 -6.69 -15.90
CA VAL A 308 2.97 -7.23 -17.22
C VAL A 308 2.24 -8.55 -17.07
N SER A 309 1.03 -8.62 -17.63
CA SER A 309 0.22 -9.84 -17.65
C SER A 309 0.73 -10.78 -18.74
N LEU A 310 1.19 -11.99 -18.38
CA LEU A 310 1.80 -12.92 -19.32
C LEU A 310 0.87 -14.05 -19.77
N ALA A 311 -0.02 -14.51 -18.87
CA ALA A 311 -1.06 -15.48 -19.16
C ALA A 311 -2.17 -15.37 -18.12
N GLU A 312 -3.44 -15.41 -18.55
CA GLU A 312 -4.64 -15.26 -17.72
C GLU A 312 -5.77 -16.21 -18.19
N PRO A 313 -5.54 -17.53 -18.22
CA PRO A 313 -6.49 -18.51 -18.75
C PRO A 313 -7.84 -18.58 -18.02
N GLY A 314 -7.90 -18.12 -16.77
CA GLY A 314 -9.07 -18.23 -15.90
C GLY A 314 -9.28 -16.99 -15.04
N PHE A 315 -8.72 -15.85 -15.46
CA PHE A 315 -8.75 -14.61 -14.72
C PHE A 315 -9.52 -13.52 -15.47
N PRO A 316 -10.21 -12.63 -14.74
CA PRO A 316 -10.50 -12.65 -13.31
C PRO A 316 -11.58 -13.68 -12.96
N PRO A 317 -11.77 -13.99 -11.67
CA PRO A 317 -12.92 -14.78 -11.24
C PRO A 317 -14.21 -14.13 -11.80
N PRO A 318 -15.19 -14.95 -12.24
CA PRO A 318 -16.44 -14.41 -12.73
C PRO A 318 -17.10 -13.55 -11.63
N PRO A 319 -17.72 -12.42 -11.99
CA PRO A 319 -18.44 -11.59 -11.02
C PRO A 319 -19.50 -12.44 -10.31
N ALA A 320 -19.72 -12.16 -9.03
CA ALA A 320 -20.77 -12.83 -8.27
C ALA A 320 -22.14 -12.47 -8.87
N GLU A 321 -23.04 -13.43 -9.01
CA GLU A 321 -24.40 -13.23 -9.56
C GLU A 321 -25.34 -12.35 -8.70
N SER A 322 -24.83 -11.66 -7.67
CA SER A 322 -25.63 -10.95 -6.68
C SER A 322 -25.86 -9.48 -7.01
N GLU A 323 -26.85 -8.89 -6.33
CA GLU A 323 -27.12 -7.45 -6.35
C GLU A 323 -25.88 -6.62 -5.95
N PRO A 324 -25.74 -5.38 -6.46
CA PRO A 324 -24.66 -4.47 -6.08
C PRO A 324 -24.57 -4.32 -4.56
N LEU A 325 -23.34 -4.20 -4.05
CA LEU A 325 -23.15 -3.80 -2.66
C LEU A 325 -23.63 -2.35 -2.52
N VAL A 326 -24.61 -2.15 -1.65
CA VAL A 326 -25.03 -0.81 -1.25
C VAL A 326 -24.53 -0.65 0.18
N VAL A 327 -23.61 0.28 0.39
CA VAL A 327 -23.35 0.77 1.75
C VAL A 327 -24.69 1.32 2.22
N PRO A 328 -25.34 0.74 3.25
CA PRO A 328 -26.58 1.31 3.76
C PRO A 328 -26.27 2.78 4.05
N ASP A 329 -27.07 3.73 3.55
CA ASP A 329 -26.91 5.17 3.81
C ASP A 329 -26.74 5.38 5.32
N GLY A 330 -25.49 5.33 5.73
CA GLY A 330 -25.10 5.10 7.10
C GLY A 330 -25.12 6.47 7.71
N THR A 331 -26.15 6.75 8.48
CA THR A 331 -25.93 7.70 9.57
C THR A 331 -24.85 7.03 10.42
N VAL A 332 -23.60 7.45 10.26
CA VAL A 332 -22.50 7.08 11.16
C VAL A 332 -23.08 7.25 12.56
N VAL A 333 -23.23 6.14 13.28
CA VAL A 333 -23.83 6.17 14.61
C VAL A 333 -22.76 6.75 15.51
N VAL A 334 -22.68 8.08 15.53
CA VAL A 334 -21.73 8.79 16.37
C VAL A 334 -22.04 8.42 17.81
N THR A 335 -21.05 7.84 18.49
CA THR A 335 -21.15 7.52 19.90
C THR A 335 -21.53 8.78 20.68
N PRO A 336 -22.59 8.76 21.52
CA PRO A 336 -23.02 9.96 22.24
C PRO A 336 -21.87 10.55 23.08
N GLY A 337 -21.53 11.81 22.84
CA GLY A 337 -20.37 12.50 23.43
C GLY A 337 -19.16 12.62 22.52
N CYS A 338 -19.15 11.94 21.37
CA CYS A 338 -18.09 11.98 20.35
C CYS A 338 -18.47 12.84 19.14
N GLU A 339 -19.55 13.61 19.22
CA GLU A 339 -19.96 14.51 18.16
C GLU A 339 -18.87 15.52 17.80
N GLY A 340 -18.37 15.44 16.56
CA GLY A 340 -17.31 16.30 16.04
C GLY A 340 -15.88 15.86 16.36
N VAL A 341 -15.68 14.70 17.00
CA VAL A 341 -14.33 14.20 17.34
C VAL A 341 -13.53 13.84 16.09
N VAL A 342 -14.16 13.15 15.13
CA VAL A 342 -13.56 12.82 13.81
C VAL A 342 -13.13 14.09 13.08
N ALA A 343 -14.05 15.04 12.89
CA ALA A 343 -13.75 16.32 12.22
C ALA A 343 -12.63 17.13 12.92
N TRP A 344 -12.53 17.06 14.25
CA TRP A 344 -11.42 17.66 14.99
C TRP A 344 -10.10 16.91 14.74
N GLY A 345 -10.12 15.58 14.73
CA GLY A 345 -8.96 14.74 14.43
C GLY A 345 -8.42 14.97 13.01
N GLU A 346 -9.30 15.05 12.01
CA GLU A 346 -8.93 15.42 10.63
C GLU A 346 -8.28 16.81 10.57
N SER A 347 -8.85 17.80 11.27
CA SER A 347 -8.26 19.15 11.37
C SER A 347 -6.90 19.15 12.06
N LEU A 348 -6.68 18.24 13.02
CA LEU A 348 -5.40 18.05 13.68
C LEU A 348 -4.37 17.48 12.70
N ILE A 349 -4.73 16.45 11.92
CA ILE A 349 -3.88 15.87 10.85
C ILE A 349 -3.50 16.94 9.82
N ALA A 350 -4.47 17.71 9.33
CA ALA A 350 -4.21 18.81 8.39
C ALA A 350 -3.24 19.86 8.97
N THR A 351 -3.26 20.07 10.30
CA THR A 351 -2.29 20.94 10.98
C THR A 351 -0.88 20.34 11.00
N PHE A 352 -0.75 19.02 11.17
CA PHE A 352 0.54 18.32 11.07
C PHE A 352 1.16 18.42 9.68
N GLU A 353 0.38 18.16 8.62
CA GLU A 353 0.86 18.20 7.24
C GLU A 353 1.32 19.61 6.82
N ARG A 354 0.55 20.63 7.22
CA ARG A 354 0.93 22.03 7.03
C ARG A 354 2.18 22.39 7.81
N LEU A 355 2.29 21.94 9.07
CA LEU A 355 3.47 22.16 9.90
C LEU A 355 4.72 21.56 9.23
N GLU A 356 4.65 20.35 8.68
CA GLU A 356 5.76 19.73 7.94
C GLU A 356 6.18 20.59 6.73
N THR A 357 5.20 21.06 5.95
CA THR A 357 5.45 21.92 4.79
C THR A 357 6.11 23.24 5.19
N GLU A 358 5.57 23.95 6.20
CA GLU A 358 6.11 25.22 6.67
C GLU A 358 7.50 25.07 7.29
N LEU A 359 7.80 23.95 7.96
CA LEU A 359 9.14 23.64 8.46
C LEU A 359 10.14 23.40 7.33
N GLY A 360 9.71 22.72 6.25
CA GLY A 360 10.52 22.58 5.03
C GLY A 360 10.88 23.93 4.40
N GLU A 361 9.92 24.86 4.38
CA GLU A 361 10.12 26.22 3.87
C GLU A 361 10.96 27.12 4.80
N ALA A 362 10.90 26.89 6.11
CA ALA A 362 11.71 27.62 7.08
C ALA A 362 13.22 27.39 6.91
N GLY A 363 13.59 26.24 6.33
CA GLY A 363 14.95 25.90 5.92
C GLY A 363 15.52 24.70 6.67
N GLU A 364 16.48 24.03 6.05
CA GLU A 364 17.14 22.86 6.63
C GLU A 364 18.04 23.28 7.81
N LEU A 365 17.78 22.71 8.99
CA LEU A 365 18.63 22.91 10.16
C LEU A 365 19.87 22.01 10.06
N PRO A 366 21.07 22.53 10.38
CA PRO A 366 22.28 21.70 10.39
C PRO A 366 22.26 20.68 11.53
N ASP A 367 22.96 19.55 11.35
CA ASP A 367 23.16 18.52 12.39
C ASP A 367 23.75 19.11 13.70
N ASP A 368 24.61 20.12 13.58
CA ASP A 368 25.13 20.88 14.73
C ASP A 368 24.39 22.22 14.85
N LEU A 369 23.38 22.26 15.73
CA LEU A 369 22.58 23.46 15.99
C LEU A 369 23.41 24.66 16.47
N SER A 370 24.64 24.47 16.95
CA SER A 370 25.54 25.59 17.26
C SER A 370 26.06 26.34 16.04
N THR A 371 25.81 25.80 14.84
CA THR A 371 26.15 26.40 13.54
C THR A 371 24.93 26.88 12.75
N ALA A 372 23.72 26.70 13.29
CA ALA A 372 22.48 27.13 12.65
C ALA A 372 22.41 28.66 12.55
N ASP A 373 21.71 29.17 11.54
CA ASP A 373 21.36 30.60 11.47
C ASP A 373 20.28 30.90 12.53
N PRO A 374 20.53 31.82 13.49
CA PRO A 374 19.51 32.23 14.46
C PRO A 374 18.20 32.71 13.82
N ALA A 375 18.26 33.29 12.61
CA ALA A 375 17.06 33.72 11.90
C ALA A 375 16.20 32.52 11.48
N THR A 376 16.81 31.45 10.96
CA THR A 376 16.13 30.18 10.62
C THR A 376 15.51 29.54 11.85
N LEU A 377 16.26 29.46 12.98
CA LEU A 377 15.74 28.91 14.23
C LEU A 377 14.50 29.68 14.74
N ARG A 378 14.50 31.01 14.64
CA ARG A 378 13.33 31.82 15.00
C ARG A 378 12.16 31.67 14.03
N GLN A 379 12.43 31.45 12.75
CA GLN A 379 11.38 31.15 11.78
C GLN A 379 10.70 29.82 12.12
N VAL A 380 11.48 28.78 12.42
CA VAL A 380 10.97 27.49 12.92
C VAL A 380 10.17 27.69 14.22
N ALA A 381 10.68 28.45 15.19
CA ALA A 381 9.95 28.77 16.42
C ALA A 381 8.60 29.48 16.15
N ALA A 382 8.55 30.39 15.17
CA ALA A 382 7.34 31.09 14.79
C ALA A 382 6.30 30.18 14.14
N VAL A 383 6.73 29.20 13.34
CA VAL A 383 5.87 28.15 12.75
C VAL A 383 5.21 27.34 13.86
N PHE A 384 5.98 26.78 14.80
CA PHE A 384 5.42 26.04 15.95
C PHE A 384 4.48 26.87 16.81
N ARG A 385 4.80 28.15 17.04
CA ARG A 385 3.96 29.06 17.84
C ARG A 385 2.63 29.37 17.16
N THR A 386 2.64 29.50 15.83
CA THR A 386 1.42 29.69 15.04
C THR A 386 0.53 28.46 15.13
N ALA A 387 1.09 27.26 14.89
CA ALA A 387 0.37 26.00 15.03
C ALA A 387 -0.20 25.81 16.44
N ALA A 388 0.56 26.14 17.49
CA ALA A 388 0.10 26.06 18.88
C ALA A 388 -1.11 26.97 19.14
N ALA A 389 -1.08 28.19 18.60
CA ALA A 389 -2.17 29.15 18.76
C ALA A 389 -3.44 28.71 18.02
N GLU A 390 -3.30 28.26 16.78
CA GLU A 390 -4.43 27.74 15.99
C GLU A 390 -5.05 26.51 16.65
N GLN A 391 -4.23 25.57 17.13
CA GLN A 391 -4.72 24.39 17.82
C GLN A 391 -5.44 24.74 19.14
N ALA A 392 -4.95 25.75 19.87
CA ALA A 392 -5.62 26.25 21.07
C ALA A 392 -6.99 26.88 20.76
N GLU A 393 -7.19 27.37 19.54
CA GLU A 393 -8.43 27.98 19.05
C GLU A 393 -9.37 26.98 18.35
N SER A 394 -8.96 25.72 18.15
CA SER A 394 -9.72 24.69 17.41
C SER A 394 -11.05 24.25 18.04
N ASN A 395 -11.31 24.61 19.31
CA ASN A 395 -12.53 24.27 20.07
C ASN A 395 -12.90 22.76 19.99
N PRO A 396 -12.02 21.85 20.42
CA PRO A 396 -12.29 20.41 20.38
C PRO A 396 -13.56 20.03 21.17
N PRO A 397 -14.23 18.94 20.80
CA PRO A 397 -15.24 18.29 21.64
C PRO A 397 -14.70 18.02 23.05
N GLU A 398 -15.59 18.00 24.05
CA GLU A 398 -15.19 17.88 25.46
C GLU A 398 -14.29 16.65 25.70
N VAL A 399 -14.60 15.52 25.08
CA VAL A 399 -13.83 14.27 25.20
C VAL A 399 -12.41 14.40 24.65
N ALA A 400 -12.19 15.23 23.61
CA ALA A 400 -10.90 15.44 22.95
C ALA A 400 -10.03 16.56 23.57
N ARG A 401 -10.54 17.31 24.56
CA ARG A 401 -9.81 18.45 25.14
C ARG A 401 -8.45 18.09 25.74
N ALA A 402 -8.36 16.95 26.41
CA ALA A 402 -7.11 16.53 27.04
C ALA A 402 -6.01 16.29 25.99
N ALA A 403 -6.34 15.62 24.89
CA ALA A 403 -5.42 15.39 23.77
C ALA A 403 -5.03 16.71 23.10
N ASN A 404 -5.99 17.59 22.83
CA ASN A 404 -5.73 18.92 22.27
C ASN A 404 -4.79 19.76 23.15
N ASP A 405 -5.04 19.83 24.46
CA ASP A 405 -4.23 20.59 25.40
C ASP A 405 -2.81 20.02 25.49
N ALA A 406 -2.65 18.70 25.41
CA ALA A 406 -1.33 18.05 25.37
C ALA A 406 -0.57 18.42 24.09
N TRP A 407 -1.23 18.40 22.94
CA TRP A 407 -0.61 18.81 21.67
C TRP A 407 -0.18 20.28 21.65
N VAL A 408 -1.03 21.19 22.16
CA VAL A 408 -0.68 22.62 22.31
C VAL A 408 0.57 22.79 23.20
N ARG A 409 0.73 21.98 24.25
CA ARG A 409 1.94 21.99 25.10
C ARG A 409 3.17 21.54 24.32
N VAL A 410 3.08 20.46 23.53
CA VAL A 410 4.19 19.98 22.68
C VAL A 410 4.64 21.08 21.72
N LEU A 411 3.70 21.68 20.98
CA LEU A 411 4.00 22.74 20.01
C LEU A 411 4.60 23.98 20.68
N SER A 412 4.03 24.42 21.80
CA SER A 412 4.55 25.58 22.55
C SER A 412 5.96 25.32 23.10
N TYR A 413 6.21 24.11 23.62
CA TYR A 413 7.51 23.70 24.13
C TYR A 413 8.57 23.68 23.02
N ALA A 414 8.23 23.15 21.83
CA ALA A 414 9.11 23.18 20.67
C ALA A 414 9.45 24.61 20.22
N ALA A 415 8.44 25.50 20.18
CA ALA A 415 8.65 26.91 19.83
C ALA A 415 9.63 27.61 20.80
N ASP A 416 9.44 27.41 22.11
CA ASP A 416 10.31 27.99 23.14
C ASP A 416 11.72 27.40 23.11
N GLY A 417 11.85 26.10 22.80
CA GLY A 417 13.13 25.43 22.62
C GLY A 417 13.95 26.03 21.47
N TYR A 418 13.35 26.20 20.29
CA TYR A 418 14.02 26.81 19.14
C TYR A 418 14.41 28.28 19.38
N GLU A 419 13.57 29.07 20.04
CA GLU A 419 13.89 30.45 20.41
C GLU A 419 15.08 30.50 21.37
N ALA A 420 15.10 29.63 22.40
CA ALA A 420 16.19 29.56 23.35
C ALA A 420 17.52 29.13 22.71
N ILE A 421 17.48 28.24 21.70
CA ILE A 421 18.67 27.86 20.92
C ILE A 421 19.12 29.05 20.06
N ALA A 422 18.22 29.78 19.41
CA ALA A 422 18.57 30.96 18.62
C ALA A 422 19.33 32.00 19.46
N ASP A 423 18.81 32.32 20.65
CA ASP A 423 19.45 33.25 21.60
C ASP A 423 20.84 32.75 22.05
N ALA A 424 20.99 31.44 22.26
CA ALA A 424 22.26 30.84 22.65
C ALA A 424 23.29 30.83 21.50
N VAL A 425 22.86 30.63 20.26
CA VAL A 425 23.71 30.73 19.07
C VAL A 425 24.21 32.17 18.89
N GLU A 426 23.32 33.18 18.99
CA GLU A 426 23.71 34.60 18.87
C GLU A 426 24.71 35.04 19.92
N SER A 427 24.59 34.51 21.13
CA SER A 427 25.51 34.80 22.24
C SER A 427 26.79 33.95 22.22
N GLY A 428 26.87 32.93 21.35
CA GLY A 428 27.97 31.98 21.31
C GLY A 428 28.05 31.07 22.54
N ASP A 429 26.94 30.89 23.28
CA ASP A 429 26.88 30.09 24.49
C ASP A 429 26.57 28.61 24.18
N ARG A 430 27.61 27.87 23.81
CA ARG A 430 27.51 26.42 23.56
C ARG A 430 26.98 25.63 24.76
N THR A 431 27.29 26.07 25.99
CA THR A 431 26.80 25.38 27.19
C THR A 431 25.29 25.51 27.31
N ARG A 432 24.74 26.68 26.96
CA ARG A 432 23.29 26.88 26.91
C ARG A 432 22.63 26.06 25.80
N ILE A 433 23.23 25.99 24.61
CA ILE A 433 22.72 25.13 23.52
C ILE A 433 22.64 23.67 23.98
N ASP A 434 23.74 23.12 24.50
CA ASP A 434 23.81 21.74 24.99
C ASP A 434 22.77 21.49 26.10
N ALA A 435 22.56 22.47 26.99
CA ALA A 435 21.57 22.37 28.05
C ALA A 435 20.12 22.38 27.54
N VAL A 436 19.78 23.23 26.56
CA VAL A 436 18.44 23.27 25.95
C VAL A 436 18.17 21.98 25.18
N VAL A 437 19.14 21.48 24.41
CA VAL A 437 19.01 20.21 23.68
C VAL A 437 18.80 19.05 24.65
N ALA A 438 19.58 18.96 25.73
CA ALA A 438 19.41 17.93 26.74
C ALA A 438 18.04 18.01 27.45
N GLU A 439 17.57 19.22 27.78
CA GLU A 439 16.25 19.44 28.36
C GLU A 439 15.14 19.01 27.40
N TRP A 440 15.31 19.27 26.11
CA TRP A 440 14.38 18.85 25.06
C TRP A 440 14.30 17.34 24.92
N GLU A 441 15.43 16.64 24.90
CA GLU A 441 15.46 15.17 24.85
C GLU A 441 14.70 14.54 26.04
N GLU A 442 14.81 15.13 27.24
CA GLU A 442 14.13 14.62 28.44
C GLU A 442 12.65 15.01 28.51
N THR A 443 12.33 16.29 28.28
CA THR A 443 10.98 16.82 28.49
C THR A 443 10.09 16.66 27.26
N GLY A 444 10.66 16.80 26.06
CA GLY A 444 9.93 16.66 24.81
C GLY A 444 9.34 15.27 24.64
N LEU A 445 10.09 14.22 25.00
CA LEU A 445 9.58 12.85 24.98
C LEU A 445 8.39 12.68 25.94
N VAL A 446 8.51 13.19 27.18
CA VAL A 446 7.43 13.10 28.18
C VAL A 446 6.17 13.82 27.73
N LEU A 447 6.29 15.00 27.12
CA LEU A 447 5.15 15.74 26.58
C LEU A 447 4.50 15.02 25.39
N PHE A 448 5.30 14.38 24.54
CA PHE A 448 4.79 13.60 23.42
C PHE A 448 4.09 12.32 23.90
N GLU A 449 4.67 11.59 24.85
CA GLU A 449 4.02 10.43 25.50
C GLU A 449 2.70 10.83 26.19
N GLU A 450 2.63 12.04 26.78
CA GLU A 450 1.39 12.57 27.34
C GLU A 450 0.33 12.80 26.25
N PHE A 451 0.72 13.34 25.10
CA PHE A 451 -0.17 13.52 23.95
C PHE A 451 -0.65 12.16 23.41
N GLU A 452 0.25 11.23 23.12
CA GLU A 452 -0.09 9.88 22.64
C GLU A 452 -1.05 9.20 23.62
N SER A 453 -0.73 9.21 24.92
CA SER A 453 -1.60 8.61 25.94
C SER A 453 -2.97 9.28 26.02
N ALA A 454 -3.07 10.59 25.79
CA ALA A 454 -4.33 11.31 25.80
C ALA A 454 -5.14 11.05 24.51
N PHE A 455 -4.46 10.85 23.38
CA PHE A 455 -5.07 10.53 22.10
C PHE A 455 -5.61 9.10 22.09
N THR A 456 -4.81 8.09 22.46
CA THR A 456 -5.24 6.68 22.61
C THR A 456 -6.36 6.50 23.65
N ALA A 457 -6.48 7.43 24.61
CA ALA A 457 -7.62 7.42 25.53
C ALA A 457 -8.96 7.75 24.87
N LEU A 458 -8.96 8.24 23.62
CA LEU A 458 -10.15 8.52 22.82
C LEU A 458 -10.70 7.27 22.13
N ASP A 459 -9.89 6.25 21.84
CA ASP A 459 -10.29 5.05 21.09
C ASP A 459 -11.41 4.27 21.80
N THR A 460 -11.41 4.28 23.13
CA THR A 460 -12.44 3.60 23.93
C THR A 460 -13.79 4.34 23.92
N PRO A 461 -13.87 5.65 24.23
CA PRO A 461 -15.13 6.38 24.17
C PRO A 461 -15.59 6.73 22.76
N CYS A 462 -14.67 6.90 21.81
CA CYS A 462 -14.90 7.37 20.44
C CYS A 462 -14.19 6.46 19.43
N PRO A 463 -14.66 5.20 19.25
CA PRO A 463 -14.03 4.24 18.35
C PRO A 463 -14.00 4.71 16.89
N GLU A 464 -14.83 5.69 16.52
CA GLU A 464 -14.84 6.31 15.19
C GLU A 464 -13.54 7.07 14.90
N LEU A 465 -12.74 7.42 15.92
CA LEU A 465 -11.42 8.02 15.71
C LEU A 465 -10.42 7.03 15.10
N ASN A 466 -10.63 5.72 15.26
CA ASN A 466 -9.76 4.71 14.65
C ASN A 466 -9.90 4.68 13.11
N GLU A 467 -10.91 5.35 12.55
CA GLU A 467 -11.15 5.43 11.11
C GLU A 467 -10.29 6.52 10.44
N ILE A 468 -9.68 7.42 11.21
CA ILE A 468 -8.80 8.51 10.71
C ILE A 468 -7.29 8.23 10.91
N GLU A 469 -6.91 7.13 11.56
CA GLU A 469 -5.53 6.63 11.61
C GLU A 469 -5.17 5.94 10.28
#